data_AF-A0A3P7EPQ3-F1
#
_entry.id   AF-A0A3P7EPQ3-F1
#
_cell.length_a   1.000
_cell.length_b   1.000
_cell.length_c   1.000
_cell.angle_alpha   90.00
_cell.angle_beta   90.00
_cell.angle_gamma   90.00
#
_symmetry.space_group_name_H-M   'P 1'
#
loop_
_entity.id
_entity.type
_entity.pdbx_description
1 polymer ?
#
loop_
_entity_poly.entity_id
_entity_poly.type
_entity_poly.pdbx_seq_one_letter_code
_entity_poly.pdbx_strand_id
1 'polypeptide(L)'
;MASGNNAGDNNKDSDFTSSDQGDKNTTQSLLKENPKEDTVSVEVLEENKNLTMEVLNLKAQLVSLKKIIPTMVDNEGNDFTYRKNFVDKIFFDIFDQYSLLWYIAMQMELNQIKGQKTELELLWQCQQEKHNEEKSKLECEKEEWQKKAAKNDELTSEVRQLRQQLVEKDNENKKKFELMLARQRNEAMKAELAKFQHIKEIAELKAEHNREIFEEKLAKARQINEVLMNERDRTCRTVIKLLKWTISKILPE
;
A
#
# COMPACT_ATOMS: atom_id res chain seq x y z
N MET A 1 -23.74 -46.23 -7.74
CA MET A 1 -24.01 -44.92 -7.11
C MET A 1 -22.88 -43.98 -7.49
N ALA A 2 -23.23 -42.73 -7.79
CA ALA A 2 -22.54 -41.83 -8.72
C ALA A 2 -21.06 -41.55 -8.42
N SER A 3 -20.24 -41.68 -9.48
CA SER A 3 -18.96 -41.01 -9.67
C SER A 3 -19.24 -39.57 -10.13
N GLY A 4 -18.54 -38.60 -9.53
CA GLY A 4 -18.61 -37.20 -9.89
C GLY A 4 -17.22 -36.60 -9.94
N ASN A 5 -16.55 -36.76 -11.09
CA ASN A 5 -15.43 -35.92 -11.50
C ASN A 5 -16.01 -34.56 -11.90
N ASN A 6 -15.55 -33.48 -11.25
CA ASN A 6 -15.71 -32.12 -11.75
C ASN A 6 -14.32 -31.55 -12.01
N ALA A 7 -13.90 -31.64 -13.27
CA ALA A 7 -12.93 -30.73 -13.86
C ALA A 7 -13.69 -29.43 -14.16
N GLY A 8 -13.32 -28.36 -13.46
CA GLY A 8 -13.77 -27.00 -13.72
C GLY A 8 -12.66 -26.21 -14.40
N ASP A 9 -12.69 -26.20 -15.73
CA ASP A 9 -12.13 -25.15 -16.56
C ASP A 9 -12.83 -23.82 -16.24
N ASN A 10 -12.07 -22.73 -16.10
CA ASN A 10 -12.43 -21.30 -16.22
C ASN A 10 -11.18 -20.51 -15.77
N ASN A 11 -10.21 -20.24 -16.63
CA ASN A 11 -10.17 -19.16 -17.62
C ASN A 11 -10.36 -17.74 -17.01
N LYS A 12 -9.37 -16.89 -17.30
CA LYS A 12 -9.24 -15.44 -17.03
C LYS A 12 -8.71 -15.06 -15.64
N ASP A 13 -7.40 -14.84 -15.60
CA ASP A 13 -6.81 -13.57 -15.15
C ASP A 13 -5.43 -13.45 -15.81
N SER A 14 -5.47 -13.04 -17.08
CA SER A 14 -4.39 -12.27 -17.68
C SER A 14 -4.52 -10.85 -17.18
N ASP A 15 -3.53 -10.30 -16.49
CA ASP A 15 -3.18 -8.89 -16.66
C ASP A 15 -1.74 -8.61 -16.18
N PHE A 16 -0.92 -8.29 -17.18
CA PHE A 16 0.22 -7.38 -17.13
C PHE A 16 1.37 -7.67 -16.16
N THR A 17 2.20 -8.65 -16.52
CA THR A 17 3.66 -8.45 -16.46
C THR A 17 4.07 -7.56 -17.65
N SER A 18 3.90 -6.25 -17.52
CA SER A 18 4.56 -5.29 -18.42
C SER A 18 5.86 -4.84 -17.79
N SER A 19 6.95 -5.18 -18.49
CA SER A 19 8.30 -4.70 -18.27
C SER A 19 8.31 -3.17 -18.33
N ASP A 20 8.39 -2.53 -17.16
CA ASP A 20 8.66 -1.10 -17.03
C ASP A 20 10.19 -0.88 -17.09
N GLN A 21 10.76 -1.28 -18.23
CA GLN A 21 12.06 -0.79 -18.74
C GLN A 21 11.76 0.20 -19.87
N GLY A 22 11.11 1.31 -19.52
CA GLY A 22 10.80 2.41 -20.42
C GLY A 22 11.20 3.74 -19.79
N ASP A 23 12.12 4.44 -20.44
CA ASP A 23 12.12 5.90 -20.53
C ASP A 23 12.52 6.75 -19.31
N LYS A 24 13.42 6.26 -18.44
CA LYS A 24 14.21 7.16 -17.55
C LYS A 24 15.35 7.92 -18.24
N ASN A 25 15.48 7.81 -19.57
CA ASN A 25 16.45 8.57 -20.38
C ASN A 25 15.81 9.64 -21.29
N THR A 26 14.50 9.83 -21.26
CA THR A 26 13.81 10.70 -22.24
C THR A 26 13.65 12.15 -21.76
N THR A 27 13.78 12.43 -20.45
CA THR A 27 13.77 13.80 -19.91
C THR A 27 15.16 14.42 -19.69
N GLN A 28 16.25 13.68 -19.96
CA GLN A 28 17.61 14.25 -20.00
C GLN A 28 18.16 14.49 -21.42
N SER A 29 17.50 14.01 -22.48
CA SER A 29 17.91 14.26 -23.87
C SER A 29 17.31 15.52 -24.51
N LEU A 30 16.28 16.14 -23.91
CA LEU A 30 15.63 17.33 -24.47
C LEU A 30 16.10 18.67 -23.85
N LEU A 31 17.10 18.62 -22.95
CA LEU A 31 17.70 19.80 -22.31
C LEU A 31 19.17 20.05 -22.74
N LYS A 32 19.64 19.39 -23.81
CA LYS A 32 21.00 19.54 -24.36
C LYS A 32 21.09 20.15 -25.76
N GLU A 33 19.98 20.53 -26.36
CA GLU A 33 19.95 21.35 -27.59
C GLU A 33 19.55 22.78 -27.22
N ASN A 34 20.48 23.52 -26.61
CA ASN A 34 20.48 24.97 -26.76
C ASN A 34 21.13 25.26 -28.12
N PRO A 35 20.37 25.70 -29.14
CA PRO A 35 20.98 26.14 -30.37
C PRO A 35 21.72 27.44 -30.05
N LYS A 36 23.03 27.38 -30.28
CA LYS A 36 23.99 28.48 -30.30
C LYS A 36 23.29 29.82 -30.59
N GLU A 37 23.23 30.66 -29.56
CA GLU A 37 22.98 32.09 -29.69
C GLU A 37 23.75 32.62 -30.89
N ASP A 38 23.03 33.30 -31.78
CA ASP A 38 23.44 34.19 -32.87
C ASP A 38 24.95 34.44 -32.95
N THR A 39 25.69 33.39 -33.30
CA THR A 39 27.07 33.50 -33.69
C THR A 39 26.96 33.72 -35.19
N VAL A 40 26.74 34.98 -35.58
CA VAL A 40 27.18 35.47 -36.88
C VAL A 40 28.56 34.86 -37.06
N SER A 41 28.67 33.93 -38.02
CA SER A 41 29.84 33.07 -38.11
C SER A 41 31.08 33.95 -38.12
N VAL A 42 32.11 33.54 -37.37
CA VAL A 42 33.39 34.26 -37.33
C VAL A 42 33.88 34.52 -38.76
N GLU A 43 33.56 33.61 -39.69
CA GLU A 43 33.74 33.75 -41.14
C GLU A 43 33.03 34.97 -41.73
N VAL A 44 31.73 35.17 -41.49
CA VAL A 44 30.97 36.34 -41.99
C VAL A 44 31.51 37.65 -41.40
N LEU A 45 31.96 37.62 -40.14
CA LEU A 45 32.52 38.80 -39.48
C LEU A 45 33.91 39.17 -40.04
N GLU A 46 34.72 38.17 -40.41
CA GLU A 46 36.04 38.35 -41.02
C GLU A 46 35.94 38.75 -42.50
N GLU A 47 34.99 38.18 -43.25
CA GLU A 47 34.70 38.55 -44.64
C GLU A 47 34.24 40.01 -44.74
N ASN A 48 33.39 40.48 -43.82
CA ASN A 48 32.98 41.88 -43.75
C ASN A 48 34.15 42.85 -43.47
N LYS A 49 35.13 42.45 -42.64
CA LYS A 49 36.33 43.27 -42.42
C LYS A 49 37.19 43.36 -43.70
N ASN A 50 37.37 42.25 -44.40
CA ASN A 50 38.14 42.21 -45.65
C ASN A 50 37.49 43.07 -46.74
N LEU A 51 36.18 42.94 -46.93
CA LEU A 51 35.40 43.77 -47.86
C LEU A 51 35.51 45.26 -47.50
N THR A 52 35.44 45.61 -46.21
CA THR A 52 35.57 47.00 -45.76
C THR A 52 36.94 47.58 -46.11
N MET A 53 38.02 46.82 -45.91
CA MET A 53 39.38 47.26 -46.29
C MET A 53 39.53 47.38 -47.82
N GLU A 54 38.94 46.46 -48.58
CA GLU A 54 38.98 46.48 -50.04
C GLU A 54 38.24 47.70 -50.60
N VAL A 55 37.06 48.02 -50.06
CA VAL A 55 36.30 49.23 -50.42
C VAL A 55 37.10 50.50 -50.09
N LEU A 56 37.77 50.56 -48.93
CA LEU A 56 38.61 51.71 -48.58
C LEU A 56 39.81 51.87 -49.52
N ASN A 57 40.46 50.77 -49.89
CA ASN A 57 41.58 50.76 -50.84
C ASN A 57 41.12 51.22 -52.23
N LEU A 58 40.01 50.67 -52.74
CA LEU A 58 39.43 51.09 -54.02
C LEU A 58 39.06 52.57 -54.02
N LYS A 59 38.50 53.09 -52.92
CA LYS A 59 38.18 54.51 -52.76
C LYS A 59 39.44 55.39 -52.79
N ALA A 60 40.53 54.95 -52.17
CA ALA A 60 41.81 55.65 -52.22
C ALA A 60 42.44 55.64 -53.63
N GLN A 61 42.35 54.51 -54.34
CA GLN A 61 42.78 54.40 -55.75
C GLN A 61 41.97 55.33 -56.66
N LEU A 62 40.64 55.37 -56.49
CA LEU A 62 39.76 56.25 -57.26
C LEU A 62 40.12 57.73 -57.07
N VAL A 63 40.40 58.16 -55.83
CA VAL A 63 40.86 59.53 -55.53
C VAL A 63 42.20 59.84 -56.19
N SER A 64 43.10 58.86 -56.24
CA SER A 64 44.43 59.00 -56.86
C SER A 64 44.32 59.10 -58.38
N LEU A 65 43.53 58.22 -59.02
CA LEU A 65 43.20 58.28 -60.44
C LEU A 65 42.57 59.62 -60.82
N LYS A 66 41.67 60.16 -60.00
CA LYS A 66 41.00 61.44 -60.24
C LYS A 66 41.95 62.65 -60.30
N LYS A 67 43.11 62.56 -59.63
CA LYS A 67 44.19 63.56 -59.68
C LYS A 67 45.09 63.45 -60.90
N ILE A 68 45.19 62.25 -61.52
CA ILE A 68 46.12 62.00 -62.64
C ILE A 68 45.49 62.35 -63.98
N ILE A 69 44.15 62.38 -64.09
CA ILE A 69 43.44 62.73 -65.33
C ILE A 69 43.83 64.16 -65.75
N PRO A 70 44.60 64.34 -66.85
CA PRO A 70 44.93 65.66 -67.38
C PRO A 70 43.65 66.37 -67.79
N THR A 71 43.60 67.68 -67.61
CA THR A 71 42.62 68.56 -68.29
C THR A 71 42.84 68.41 -69.79
N MET A 72 42.11 67.48 -70.40
CA MET A 72 42.01 67.38 -71.85
C MET A 72 41.27 68.63 -72.28
N VAL A 73 41.95 69.48 -73.03
CA VAL A 73 41.33 70.58 -73.77
C VAL A 73 41.08 70.03 -75.16
N ASP A 74 39.87 70.18 -75.68
CA ASP A 74 39.62 69.83 -77.08
C ASP A 74 40.37 70.80 -78.02
N ASN A 75 40.37 70.49 -79.32
CA ASN A 75 41.04 71.32 -80.34
C ASN A 75 40.44 72.74 -80.45
N GLU A 76 39.33 73.02 -79.75
CA GLU A 76 38.62 74.31 -79.72
C GLU A 76 38.91 75.11 -78.45
N GLY A 77 39.79 74.63 -77.57
CA GLY A 77 40.10 75.33 -76.33
C GLY A 77 39.07 75.10 -75.21
N ASN A 78 38.08 74.22 -75.41
CA ASN A 78 37.10 73.88 -74.37
C ASN A 78 37.66 72.77 -73.48
N ASP A 79 37.67 73.06 -72.17
CA ASP A 79 38.08 72.12 -71.14
C ASP A 79 37.02 71.02 -70.95
N PHE A 80 37.44 69.76 -70.94
CA PHE A 80 36.59 68.60 -70.65
C PHE A 80 36.03 68.58 -69.21
N THR A 81 36.28 69.61 -68.40
CA THR A 81 35.69 69.79 -67.06
C THR A 81 34.17 69.61 -67.05
N TYR A 82 33.45 70.03 -68.09
CA TYR A 82 32.00 69.84 -68.15
C TYR A 82 31.58 68.36 -68.17
N ARG A 83 32.29 67.52 -68.94
CA ARG A 83 32.02 66.08 -68.98
C ARG A 83 32.47 65.37 -67.70
N LYS A 84 33.60 65.78 -67.11
CA LYS A 84 34.08 65.23 -65.82
C LYS A 84 33.09 65.54 -64.69
N ASN A 85 32.61 66.78 -64.60
CA ASN A 85 31.60 67.19 -63.62
C ASN A 85 30.26 66.48 -63.85
N PHE A 86 29.90 66.19 -65.10
CA PHE A 86 28.68 65.45 -65.42
C PHE A 86 28.75 63.97 -65.00
N VAL A 87 29.86 63.28 -65.27
CA VAL A 87 30.07 61.88 -64.85
C VAL A 87 30.16 61.78 -63.33
N ASP A 88 30.88 62.69 -62.67
CA ASP A 88 30.92 62.75 -61.20
C ASP A 88 29.53 62.96 -60.61
N LYS A 89 28.74 63.89 -61.15
CA LYS A 89 27.37 64.14 -60.69
C LYS A 89 26.47 62.91 -60.86
N ILE A 90 26.50 62.25 -62.02
CA ILE A 90 25.75 61.01 -62.24
C ILE A 90 26.19 59.93 -61.25
N PHE A 91 27.51 59.78 -61.03
CA PHE A 91 28.02 58.77 -60.09
C PHE A 91 27.58 59.05 -58.65
N PHE A 92 27.65 60.30 -58.19
CA PHE A 92 27.15 60.70 -56.87
C PHE A 92 25.64 60.49 -56.74
N ASP A 93 24.85 60.91 -57.74
CA ASP A 93 23.39 60.74 -57.73
C ASP A 93 23.01 59.25 -57.69
N ILE A 94 23.71 58.39 -58.45
CA ILE A 94 23.51 56.94 -58.42
C ILE A 94 23.93 56.35 -57.07
N PHE A 95 25.11 56.72 -56.56
CA PHE A 95 25.63 56.22 -55.30
C PHE A 95 24.74 56.61 -54.12
N ASP A 96 24.25 57.84 -54.08
CA ASP A 96 23.32 58.32 -53.05
C ASP A 96 21.97 57.61 -53.14
N GLN A 97 21.47 57.33 -54.35
CA GLN A 97 20.26 56.51 -54.53
C GLN A 97 20.43 55.08 -54.01
N TYR A 98 21.55 54.40 -54.32
CA TYR A 98 21.82 53.05 -53.80
C TYR A 98 22.00 53.05 -52.29
N SER A 99 22.69 54.06 -51.74
CA SER A 99 22.87 54.23 -50.29
C SER A 99 21.53 54.42 -49.57
N LEU A 100 20.63 55.24 -50.12
CA LEU A 100 19.30 55.44 -49.59
C LEU A 100 18.45 54.16 -49.68
N LEU A 101 18.49 53.45 -50.80
CA LEU A 101 17.75 52.20 -51.00
C LEU A 101 18.22 51.12 -50.01
N TRP A 102 19.53 50.99 -49.79
CA TRP A 102 20.11 50.08 -48.80
C TRP A 102 19.69 50.44 -47.38
N TYR A 103 19.71 51.72 -47.02
CA TYR A 103 19.24 52.19 -45.71
C TYR A 103 17.75 51.85 -45.49
N ILE A 104 16.90 52.06 -46.50
CA ILE A 104 15.47 51.72 -46.43
C ILE A 104 15.28 50.20 -46.27
N ALA A 105 16.00 49.38 -47.05
CA ALA A 105 15.94 47.92 -46.94
C ALA A 105 16.36 47.44 -45.54
N MET A 106 17.46 47.95 -45.00
CA MET A 106 17.94 47.62 -43.66
C MET A 106 16.93 48.02 -42.58
N GLN A 107 16.29 49.19 -42.71
CA GLN A 107 15.24 49.60 -41.77
C GLN A 107 14.00 48.69 -41.83
N MET A 108 13.61 48.24 -43.03
CA MET A 108 12.51 47.28 -43.18
C MET A 108 12.84 45.94 -42.53
N GLU A 109 14.03 45.39 -42.77
CA GLU A 109 14.50 44.14 -42.15
C GLU A 109 14.56 44.27 -40.62
N LEU A 110 15.10 45.39 -40.11
CA LEU A 110 15.18 45.65 -38.68
C LEU A 110 13.80 45.78 -38.04
N ASN A 111 12.82 46.38 -38.73
CA ASN A 111 11.44 46.44 -38.26
C ASN A 111 10.77 45.05 -38.30
N GLN A 112 11.06 44.22 -39.30
CA GLN A 112 10.58 42.85 -39.38
C GLN A 112 11.13 42.00 -38.22
N ILE A 113 12.43 42.07 -37.95
CA ILE A 113 13.09 41.36 -36.83
C ILE A 113 12.52 41.83 -35.49
N LYS A 114 12.27 43.14 -35.32
CA LYS A 114 11.59 43.66 -34.12
C LYS A 114 10.18 43.08 -33.95
N GLY A 115 9.42 42.98 -35.03
CA GLY A 115 8.09 42.35 -35.02
C GLY A 115 8.17 40.88 -34.58
N GLN A 116 9.06 40.10 -35.19
CA GLN A 116 9.28 38.69 -34.84
C GLN A 116 9.73 38.52 -33.39
N LYS A 117 10.60 39.39 -32.88
CA LYS A 117 11.02 39.40 -31.48
C LYS A 117 9.83 39.59 -30.54
N THR A 118 8.95 40.55 -30.83
CA THR A 118 7.76 40.79 -29.99
C THR A 118 6.78 39.63 -30.02
N GLU A 119 6.60 38.98 -31.18
CA GLU A 119 5.76 37.78 -31.29
C GLU A 119 6.33 36.60 -30.48
N LEU A 120 7.64 36.37 -30.55
CA LEU A 120 8.32 35.33 -29.77
C LEU A 120 8.25 35.61 -28.26
N GLU A 121 8.40 36.86 -27.83
CA GLU A 121 8.24 37.26 -26.43
C GLU A 121 6.81 36.99 -25.92
N LEU A 122 5.78 37.28 -26.73
CA LEU A 122 4.38 36.96 -26.40
C LEU A 122 4.12 35.45 -26.34
N LEU A 123 4.62 34.68 -27.31
CA LEU A 123 4.51 33.22 -27.30
C LEU A 123 5.20 32.61 -26.08
N TRP A 124 6.38 33.14 -25.71
CA TRP A 124 7.10 32.72 -24.53
C TRP A 124 6.31 32.98 -23.25
N GLN A 125 5.74 34.18 -23.09
CA GLN A 125 4.89 34.52 -21.94
C GLN A 125 3.66 33.60 -21.85
N CYS A 126 2.96 33.39 -22.97
CA CYS A 126 1.79 32.49 -23.01
C CYS A 126 2.17 31.04 -22.64
N GLN A 127 3.31 30.55 -23.12
CA GLN A 127 3.81 29.23 -22.77
C GLN A 127 4.19 29.13 -21.29
N GLN A 128 4.77 30.19 -20.72
CA GLN A 128 5.12 30.26 -19.31
C GLN A 128 3.87 30.28 -18.41
N GLU A 129 2.84 31.02 -18.79
CA GLU A 129 1.54 31.03 -18.10
C GLU A 129 0.91 29.64 -18.10
N LYS A 130 0.83 28.99 -19.27
CA LYS A 130 0.31 27.62 -19.39
C LYS A 130 1.06 26.62 -18.51
N HIS A 131 2.39 26.69 -18.50
CA HIS A 131 3.21 25.85 -17.63
C HIS A 131 2.94 26.10 -16.14
N ASN A 132 2.76 27.36 -15.74
CA ASN A 132 2.43 27.71 -14.35
C ASN A 132 1.04 27.20 -13.95
N GLU A 133 0.05 27.30 -14.83
CA GLU A 133 -1.29 26.75 -14.59
C GLU A 133 -1.28 25.22 -14.41
N GLU A 134 -0.56 24.50 -15.28
CA GLU A 134 -0.41 23.04 -15.18
C GLU A 134 0.29 22.65 -13.88
N LYS A 135 1.36 23.38 -13.52
CA LYS A 135 2.08 23.18 -12.26
C LYS A 135 1.17 23.38 -11.04
N SER A 136 0.34 24.43 -11.04
CA SER A 136 -0.63 24.67 -9.96
C SER A 136 -1.70 23.59 -9.87
N LYS A 137 -2.23 23.11 -11.01
CA LYS A 137 -3.19 21.99 -11.05
C LYS A 137 -2.60 20.72 -10.46
N LEU A 138 -1.36 20.38 -10.83
CA LEU A 138 -0.65 19.20 -10.31
C LEU A 138 -0.36 19.29 -8.81
N GLU A 139 -0.01 20.48 -8.30
CA GLU A 139 0.22 20.64 -6.85
C GLU A 139 -1.08 20.48 -6.05
N CYS A 140 -2.20 21.03 -6.54
CA CYS A 140 -3.52 20.80 -5.93
C CYS A 140 -3.90 19.31 -5.95
N GLU A 141 -3.70 18.63 -7.08
CA GLU A 141 -4.01 17.20 -7.20
C GLU A 141 -3.15 16.36 -6.24
N LYS A 142 -1.86 16.68 -6.13
CA LYS A 142 -0.93 16.03 -5.19
C LYS A 142 -1.37 16.21 -3.74
N GLU A 143 -1.81 17.39 -3.34
CA GLU A 143 -2.36 17.62 -2.00
C GLU A 143 -3.63 16.80 -1.74
N GLU A 144 -4.52 16.67 -2.72
CA GLU A 144 -5.70 15.81 -2.62
C GLU A 144 -5.33 14.33 -2.46
N TRP A 145 -4.37 13.85 -3.24
CA TRP A 145 -3.87 12.47 -3.13
C TRP A 145 -3.21 12.21 -1.78
N GLN A 146 -2.45 13.16 -1.25
CA GLN A 146 -1.87 13.06 0.09
C GLN A 146 -2.94 12.99 1.18
N LYS A 147 -4.01 13.80 1.09
CA LYS A 147 -5.15 13.73 2.01
C LYS A 147 -5.89 12.39 1.92
N LYS A 148 -6.09 11.87 0.69
CA LYS A 148 -6.70 10.54 0.46
C LYS A 148 -5.83 9.42 1.05
N ALA A 149 -4.51 9.49 0.87
CA ALA A 149 -3.58 8.52 1.44
C ALA A 149 -3.61 8.53 2.98
N ALA A 150 -3.55 9.71 3.61
CA ALA A 150 -3.65 9.84 5.06
C ALA A 150 -4.96 9.28 5.62
N LYS A 151 -6.09 9.55 4.96
CA LYS A 151 -7.40 9.00 5.33
C LYS A 151 -7.44 7.47 5.16
N ASN A 152 -6.81 6.93 4.12
CA ASN A 152 -6.73 5.49 3.91
C ASN A 152 -5.89 4.80 4.99
N ASP A 153 -4.80 5.42 5.43
CA ASP A 153 -3.97 4.90 6.53
C ASP A 153 -4.73 4.91 7.86
N GLU A 154 -5.50 5.97 8.14
CA GLU A 154 -6.40 6.07 9.29
C GLU A 154 -7.45 4.95 9.28
N LEU A 155 -8.19 4.77 8.19
CA LEU A 155 -9.17 3.69 8.03
C LEU A 155 -8.53 2.31 8.16
N THR A 156 -7.33 2.12 7.62
CA THR A 156 -6.58 0.86 7.75
C THR A 156 -6.23 0.58 9.21
N SER A 157 -5.90 1.61 9.99
CA SER A 157 -5.63 1.50 11.41
C SER A 157 -6.90 1.15 12.21
N GLU A 158 -8.05 1.76 11.89
CA GLU A 158 -9.33 1.46 12.51
C GLU A 158 -9.78 0.03 12.23
N VAL A 159 -9.68 -0.42 10.98
CA VAL A 159 -9.99 -1.81 10.59
C VAL A 159 -9.10 -2.80 11.35
N ARG A 160 -7.82 -2.47 11.56
CA ARG A 160 -6.92 -3.30 12.37
C ARG A 160 -7.37 -3.40 13.83
N GLN A 161 -7.76 -2.27 14.43
CA GLN A 161 -8.28 -2.24 15.81
C GLN A 161 -9.59 -3.03 15.95
N LEU A 162 -10.53 -2.86 15.01
CA LEU A 162 -11.79 -3.60 15.01
C LEU A 162 -11.58 -5.11 14.86
N ARG A 163 -10.63 -5.53 14.02
CA ARG A 163 -10.25 -6.94 13.90
C ARG A 163 -9.70 -7.49 15.21
N GLN A 164 -8.86 -6.71 15.91
CA GLN A 164 -8.35 -7.11 17.21
C GLN A 164 -9.47 -7.26 18.25
N GLN A 165 -10.38 -6.29 18.33
CA GLN A 165 -11.54 -6.35 19.23
C GLN A 165 -12.43 -7.55 18.92
N LEU A 166 -12.64 -7.89 17.64
CA LEU A 166 -13.42 -9.05 17.23
C LEU A 166 -12.77 -10.36 17.71
N VAL A 167 -11.44 -10.49 17.58
CA VAL A 167 -10.69 -11.66 18.07
C VAL A 167 -10.76 -11.76 19.60
N GLU A 168 -10.64 -10.64 20.32
CA GLU A 168 -10.79 -10.60 21.77
C GLU A 168 -12.19 -11.04 22.21
N LYS A 169 -13.23 -10.53 21.54
CA LYS A 169 -14.63 -10.92 21.79
C LYS A 169 -14.91 -12.39 21.49
N ASP A 170 -14.35 -12.93 20.41
CA ASP A 170 -14.49 -14.35 20.07
C ASP A 170 -13.83 -15.23 21.14
N ASN A 171 -12.63 -14.87 21.60
CA ASN A 171 -11.95 -15.55 22.68
C ASN A 171 -12.72 -15.47 24.02
N GLU A 172 -13.30 -14.31 24.35
CA GLU A 172 -14.17 -14.15 25.52
C GLU A 172 -15.40 -15.07 25.44
N ASN A 173 -16.05 -15.13 24.27
CA ASN A 173 -17.21 -15.97 24.04
C ASN A 173 -16.87 -17.46 24.14
N LYS A 174 -15.74 -17.88 23.57
CA LYS A 174 -15.23 -19.25 23.70
C LYS A 174 -15.00 -19.63 25.17
N LYS A 175 -14.36 -18.77 25.96
CA LYS A 175 -14.16 -18.98 27.41
C LYS A 175 -15.48 -19.08 28.18
N LYS A 176 -16.46 -18.21 27.86
CA LYS A 176 -17.80 -18.26 28.47
C LYS A 176 -18.52 -19.57 28.14
N PHE A 177 -18.40 -20.04 26.90
CA PHE A 177 -18.99 -21.31 26.47
C PHE A 177 -18.34 -22.51 27.17
N GLU A 178 -17.01 -22.55 27.25
CA GLU A 178 -16.28 -23.60 27.99
C GLU A 178 -16.67 -23.61 29.48
N LEU A 179 -16.81 -22.43 30.10
CA LEU A 179 -17.29 -22.30 31.49
C LEU A 179 -18.72 -22.80 31.66
N MET A 180 -19.61 -22.53 30.70
CA MET A 180 -20.98 -23.04 30.70
C MET A 180 -21.01 -24.57 30.67
N LEU A 181 -20.25 -25.19 29.76
CA LEU A 181 -20.13 -26.65 29.68
C LEU A 181 -19.55 -27.25 30.98
N ALA A 182 -18.55 -26.59 31.58
CA ALA A 182 -17.97 -27.02 32.85
C ALA A 182 -19.00 -26.97 33.99
N ARG A 183 -19.85 -25.93 34.05
CA ARG A 183 -20.95 -25.82 35.02
C ARG A 183 -21.97 -26.93 34.84
N GLN A 184 -22.41 -27.18 33.61
CA GLN A 184 -23.37 -28.24 33.31
C GLN A 184 -22.83 -29.62 33.72
N ARG A 185 -21.54 -29.90 33.46
CA ARG A 185 -20.89 -31.14 33.93
C ARG A 185 -20.83 -31.22 35.45
N ASN A 186 -20.54 -30.11 36.14
CA ASN A 186 -20.50 -30.07 37.60
C ASN A 186 -21.89 -30.33 38.20
N GLU A 187 -22.94 -29.76 37.62
CA GLU A 187 -24.34 -30.00 38.02
C GLU A 187 -24.75 -31.45 37.81
N ALA A 188 -24.42 -32.04 36.66
CA ALA A 188 -24.67 -33.46 36.41
C ALA A 188 -23.93 -34.35 37.41
N MET A 189 -22.67 -34.05 37.71
CA MET A 189 -21.87 -34.79 38.69
C MET A 189 -22.43 -34.66 40.11
N LYS A 190 -22.93 -33.48 40.50
CA LYS A 190 -23.63 -33.29 41.78
C LYS A 190 -24.90 -34.12 41.88
N ALA A 191 -25.69 -34.18 40.80
CA ALA A 191 -26.88 -35.01 40.74
C ALA A 191 -26.56 -36.51 40.87
N GLU A 192 -25.50 -36.98 40.20
CA GLU A 192 -25.02 -38.37 40.36
C GLU A 192 -24.50 -38.65 41.77
N LEU A 193 -23.73 -37.73 42.37
CA LEU A 193 -23.29 -37.86 43.76
C LEU A 193 -24.47 -37.97 44.74
N ALA A 194 -25.52 -37.17 44.54
CA ALA A 194 -26.73 -37.27 45.36
C ALA A 194 -27.44 -38.62 45.21
N LYS A 195 -27.49 -39.19 43.99
CA LYS A 195 -28.01 -40.56 43.77
C LYS A 195 -27.18 -41.60 44.51
N PHE A 196 -25.85 -41.51 44.45
CA PHE A 196 -24.97 -42.45 45.17
C PHE A 196 -25.11 -42.33 46.69
N GLN A 197 -25.28 -41.12 47.22
CA GLN A 197 -25.59 -40.91 48.64
C GLN A 197 -26.90 -41.57 49.04
N HIS A 198 -27.95 -41.38 48.24
CA HIS A 198 -29.24 -42.03 48.50
C HIS A 198 -29.16 -43.57 48.44
N ILE A 199 -28.43 -44.12 47.47
CA ILE A 199 -28.19 -45.57 47.37
C ILE A 199 -27.43 -46.08 48.60
N LYS A 200 -26.42 -45.33 49.07
CA LYS A 200 -25.65 -45.65 50.27
C LYS A 200 -26.56 -45.71 51.50
N GLU A 201 -27.41 -44.70 51.71
CA GLU A 201 -28.35 -44.66 52.84
C GLU A 201 -29.33 -45.85 52.82
N ILE A 202 -29.88 -46.18 51.65
CA ILE A 202 -30.76 -47.36 51.49
C ILE A 202 -30.00 -48.66 51.82
N ALA A 203 -28.74 -48.78 51.39
CA ALA A 203 -27.93 -49.96 51.66
C ALA A 203 -27.61 -50.10 53.16
N GLU A 204 -27.31 -49.00 53.84
CA GLU A 204 -27.06 -48.96 55.29
C GLU A 204 -28.32 -49.35 56.07
N LEU A 205 -29.49 -48.80 55.72
CA LEU A 205 -30.77 -49.17 56.34
C LEU A 205 -31.11 -50.66 56.14
N LYS A 206 -30.84 -51.21 54.94
CA LYS A 206 -31.03 -52.64 54.68
C LYS A 206 -30.06 -53.51 55.47
N ALA A 207 -28.80 -53.09 55.60
CA ALA A 207 -27.81 -53.80 56.39
C ALA A 207 -28.20 -53.83 57.87
N GLU A 208 -28.68 -52.71 58.40
CA GLU A 208 -29.16 -52.57 59.78
C GLU A 208 -30.40 -53.43 60.03
N HIS A 209 -31.40 -53.36 59.15
CA HIS A 209 -32.60 -54.20 59.25
C HIS A 209 -32.26 -55.71 59.23
N ASN A 210 -31.32 -56.11 58.36
CA ASN A 210 -30.84 -57.49 58.34
C ASN A 210 -30.13 -57.87 59.65
N ARG A 211 -29.32 -56.97 60.22
CA ARG A 211 -28.65 -57.16 61.52
C ARG A 211 -29.67 -57.41 62.63
N GLU A 212 -30.73 -56.61 62.71
CA GLU A 212 -31.83 -56.78 63.68
C GLU A 212 -32.53 -58.14 63.53
N ILE A 213 -32.86 -58.56 62.30
CA ILE A 213 -33.46 -59.88 62.03
C ILE A 213 -32.53 -61.01 62.50
N PHE A 214 -31.23 -60.90 62.25
CA PHE A 214 -30.26 -61.90 62.71
C PHE A 214 -30.15 -61.95 64.23
N GLU A 215 -30.12 -60.80 64.91
CA GLU A 215 -30.10 -60.72 66.37
C GLU A 215 -31.37 -61.30 66.99
N GLU A 216 -32.55 -61.04 66.41
CA GLU A 216 -33.81 -61.62 66.87
C GLU A 216 -33.82 -63.15 66.70
N LYS A 217 -33.37 -63.67 65.54
CA LYS A 217 -33.24 -65.11 65.30
C LYS A 217 -32.26 -65.76 66.27
N LEU A 218 -31.13 -65.09 66.55
CA LEU A 218 -30.13 -65.55 67.51
C LEU A 218 -30.71 -65.58 68.94
N ALA A 219 -31.48 -64.56 69.34
CA ALA A 219 -32.15 -64.49 70.62
C ALA A 219 -33.18 -65.63 70.78
N LYS A 220 -34.02 -65.87 69.76
CA LYS A 220 -34.97 -66.99 69.74
C LYS A 220 -34.24 -68.35 69.86
N ALA A 221 -33.14 -68.53 69.12
CA ALA A 221 -32.34 -69.76 69.20
C ALA A 221 -31.74 -69.97 70.61
N ARG A 222 -31.27 -68.89 71.25
CA ARG A 222 -30.77 -68.94 72.64
C ARG A 222 -31.88 -69.33 73.62
N GLN A 223 -33.07 -68.74 73.48
CA GLN A 223 -34.22 -69.07 74.33
C GLN A 223 -34.66 -70.53 74.18
N ILE A 224 -34.74 -71.04 72.94
CA ILE A 224 -35.04 -72.46 72.68
C ILE A 224 -33.98 -73.35 73.32
N ASN A 225 -32.69 -73.02 73.13
CA ASN A 225 -31.60 -73.79 73.72
C ASN A 225 -31.67 -73.81 75.25
N GLU A 226 -32.02 -72.68 75.89
CA GLU A 226 -32.21 -72.61 77.34
C GLU A 226 -33.37 -73.49 77.82
N VAL A 227 -34.51 -73.48 77.13
CA VAL A 227 -35.66 -74.37 77.43
C VAL A 227 -35.25 -75.83 77.30
N LEU A 228 -34.57 -76.22 76.21
CA LEU A 228 -34.09 -77.58 76.00
C LEU A 228 -33.12 -78.04 77.08
N MET A 229 -32.20 -77.17 77.51
CA MET A 229 -31.25 -77.47 78.59
C MET A 229 -31.98 -77.65 79.93
N ASN A 230 -32.97 -76.81 80.23
CA ASN A 230 -33.80 -76.95 81.43
C ASN A 230 -34.63 -78.24 81.42
N GLU A 231 -35.20 -78.62 80.28
CA GLU A 231 -35.92 -79.89 80.11
C GLU A 231 -35.01 -81.11 80.25
N ARG A 232 -33.81 -81.05 79.65
CA ARG A 232 -32.77 -82.06 79.82
C ARG A 232 -32.43 -82.21 81.30
N ASP A 233 -32.16 -81.13 82.00
CA ASP A 233 -31.79 -81.15 83.42
C ASP A 233 -32.94 -81.63 84.31
N ARG A 234 -34.20 -81.31 83.95
CA ARG A 234 -35.39 -81.87 84.62
C ARG A 234 -35.49 -83.37 84.39
N THR A 235 -35.29 -83.85 83.16
CA THR A 235 -35.33 -85.26 82.80
C THR A 235 -34.24 -86.04 83.53
N CYS A 236 -33.00 -85.55 83.52
CA CYS A 236 -31.89 -86.12 84.27
C CYS A 236 -32.21 -86.22 85.77
N ARG A 237 -32.76 -85.17 86.38
CA ARG A 237 -33.18 -85.19 87.80
C ARG A 237 -34.26 -86.24 88.08
N THR A 238 -35.25 -86.40 87.21
CA THR A 238 -36.29 -87.43 87.33
C THR A 238 -35.70 -88.84 87.23
N VAL A 239 -34.84 -89.08 86.23
CA VAL A 239 -34.14 -90.35 86.05
C VAL A 239 -33.28 -90.69 87.27
N ILE A 240 -32.51 -89.72 87.80
CA ILE A 240 -31.71 -89.90 89.02
C ILE A 240 -32.60 -90.27 90.22
N LYS A 241 -33.76 -89.61 90.40
CA LYS A 241 -34.69 -89.95 91.48
C LYS A 241 -35.25 -91.36 91.34
N LEU A 242 -35.63 -91.77 90.12
CA LEU A 242 -36.12 -93.11 89.83
C LEU A 242 -35.03 -94.17 90.07
N LEU A 243 -33.80 -93.91 89.63
CA LEU A 243 -32.65 -94.79 89.89
C LEU A 243 -32.40 -94.94 91.39
N LYS A 244 -32.36 -93.83 92.14
CA LYS A 244 -32.20 -93.87 93.61
C LYS A 244 -33.32 -94.65 94.30
N TRP A 245 -34.58 -94.44 93.89
CA TRP A 245 -35.74 -95.16 94.43
C TRP A 245 -35.66 -96.66 94.11
N THR A 246 -35.29 -97.01 92.88
CA THR A 246 -35.15 -98.41 92.43
C THR A 246 -34.03 -99.12 93.19
N ILE A 247 -32.88 -98.45 93.37
CA ILE A 247 -31.77 -98.95 94.19
C ILE A 247 -32.23 -99.21 95.63
N SER A 248 -32.95 -98.27 96.24
CA SER A 248 -33.50 -98.41 97.60
C SER A 248 -34.55 -99.54 97.75
N LYS A 249 -35.18 -99.99 96.66
CA LYS A 249 -36.14 -101.11 96.65
C LYS A 249 -35.48 -102.47 96.42
N ILE A 250 -34.38 -102.51 95.66
CA ILE A 250 -33.66 -103.75 95.31
C ILE A 250 -32.60 -104.08 96.37
N LEU A 251 -32.03 -103.07 97.02
CA LEU A 251 -31.14 -103.22 98.17
C LEU A 251 -31.80 -102.61 99.42
N PRO A 252 -32.69 -103.35 100.11
CA PRO A 252 -32.85 -103.11 101.53
C PRO A 252 -31.54 -103.53 102.22
N GLU A 253 -31.02 -102.66 103.07
CA GLU A 253 -30.01 -103.04 104.07
C GLU A 253 -30.43 -104.29 104.86
#